data_AF-A0A3B9BYZ8-F1
#
_entry.id   AF-A0A3B9BYZ8-F1
#
_cell.length_a   1.000
_cell.length_b   1.000
_cell.length_c   1.000
_cell.angle_alpha   90.00
_cell.angle_beta   90.00
_cell.angle_gamma   90.00
#
_symmetry.space_group_name_H-M   'P 1'
#
loop_
_entity.id
_entity.type
_entity.pdbx_description
1 polymer ?
#
loop_
_entity_poly.entity_id
_entity_poly.type
_entity_poly.pdbx_seq_one_letter_code
_entity_poly.pdbx_strand_id
1 'polypeptide(L)'
;MDEYPHRFKGPRIEGLIMVTNILKGFTETTRSVFRRSVKQICVVHQIRNPYKYLGWQERKAFSEDMKHIYNASNREAAEAALNYLNQKWGDKYGYAIKSWRASWLEPQAFLDFPLEIRKIIYATNVIEHLSGKTRTYTRNKMTCPTCDAVLKSVFLAIREATKNGPYRSETGAKSSINLQLCLPHE
;
A
#
# COMPACT_ATOMS: atom_id res chain seq x y z
N MET A 1 11.13 0.70 28.35
CA MET A 1 10.87 2.03 27.78
C MET A 1 12.16 2.44 27.11
N ASP A 2 12.37 2.05 25.86
CA ASP A 2 13.58 2.40 25.11
C ASP A 2 13.21 3.38 24.00
N GLU A 3 13.74 4.60 24.11
CA GLU A 3 13.54 5.70 23.17
C GLU A 3 14.42 5.50 21.92
N TYR A 4 13.78 5.43 20.74
CA TYR A 4 14.48 5.44 19.45
C TYR A 4 14.96 6.88 19.10
N PRO A 5 16.26 7.11 18.82
CA PRO A 5 16.87 8.45 18.84
C PRO A 5 16.77 9.26 17.53
N HIS A 6 15.85 8.95 16.60
CA HIS A 6 15.73 9.68 15.33
C HIS A 6 14.49 10.60 15.33
N ARG A 7 14.68 11.79 15.91
CA ARG A 7 13.64 12.83 16.06
C ARG A 7 13.42 13.56 14.73
N PHE A 8 12.38 13.19 13.99
CA PHE A 8 11.96 13.90 12.77
C PHE A 8 11.45 15.32 13.09
N LYS A 9 12.01 16.34 12.43
CA LYS A 9 11.58 17.76 12.51
C LYS A 9 10.52 18.11 11.46
N GLY A 10 9.44 17.33 11.39
CA GLY A 10 8.23 17.63 10.60
C GLY A 10 7.00 17.78 11.51
N PRO A 11 5.79 18.09 10.98
CA PRO A 11 4.58 18.04 11.77
C PRO A 11 4.50 16.68 12.48
N ARG A 12 4.31 16.72 13.80
CA ARG A 12 4.46 15.57 14.69
C ARG A 12 3.32 14.58 14.42
N ILE A 13 3.54 13.61 13.55
CA ILE A 13 2.60 12.54 13.27
C ILE A 13 2.71 11.52 14.41
N GLU A 14 2.12 11.81 15.57
CA GLU A 14 1.94 10.85 16.68
C GLU A 14 0.84 9.84 16.35
N GLY A 15 0.97 9.14 15.22
CA GLY A 15 -0.14 8.37 14.65
C GLY A 15 0.28 7.14 13.86
N LEU A 16 -0.48 6.07 14.06
CA LEU A 16 -0.45 4.86 13.25
C LEU A 16 -0.95 5.19 11.83
N ILE A 17 -0.19 4.86 10.79
CA ILE A 17 -0.70 4.87 9.42
C ILE A 17 -1.38 3.53 9.16
N MET A 18 -2.64 3.56 8.77
CA MET A 18 -3.32 2.37 8.29
C MET A 18 -3.51 2.43 6.79
N VAL A 19 -2.76 1.56 6.11
CA VAL A 19 -2.80 1.41 4.66
C VAL A 19 -3.80 0.32 4.30
N THR A 20 -4.90 0.69 3.65
CA THR A 20 -5.97 -0.25 3.31
C THR A 20 -6.34 -0.15 1.84
N ASN A 21 -6.97 -1.20 1.32
CA ASN A 21 -7.73 -1.07 0.08
C ASN A 21 -9.03 -0.31 0.35
N ILE A 22 -9.70 0.13 -0.72
CA ILE A 22 -11.04 0.75 -0.63
C ILE A 22 -12.03 -0.36 -0.24
N LEU A 23 -12.18 -0.58 1.06
CA LEU A 23 -13.12 -1.52 1.65
C LEU A 23 -14.24 -0.72 2.32
N LYS A 24 -15.48 -0.95 1.88
CA LYS A 24 -16.66 -0.31 2.48
C LYS A 24 -16.78 -0.68 3.96
N GLY A 25 -17.10 0.29 4.81
CA GLY A 25 -17.25 0.09 6.26
C GLY A 25 -15.94 -0.02 7.06
N PHE A 26 -14.82 -0.37 6.43
CA PHE A 26 -13.54 -0.54 7.14
C PHE A 26 -13.04 0.78 7.73
N THR A 27 -13.27 1.91 7.04
CA THR A 27 -12.86 3.24 7.52
C THR A 27 -13.55 3.62 8.83
N GLU A 28 -14.86 3.41 8.92
CA GLU A 28 -15.66 3.71 10.11
C GLU A 28 -15.21 2.87 11.31
N THR A 29 -15.08 1.55 11.13
CA THR A 29 -14.63 0.65 12.18
C THR A 29 -13.23 1.01 12.66
N THR A 30 -12.33 1.31 11.73
CA THR A 30 -10.94 1.66 12.04
C THR A 30 -10.84 2.95 12.85
N ARG A 31 -11.63 3.97 12.50
CA ARG A 31 -11.69 5.23 13.25
C ARG A 31 -12.25 5.05 14.66
N SER A 32 -13.16 4.09 14.85
CA SER A 32 -13.73 3.81 16.18
C SER A 32 -12.70 3.21 17.15
N VAL A 33 -11.82 2.32 16.66
CA VAL A 33 -10.79 1.63 17.47
C VAL A 33 -9.50 2.44 17.56
N PHE A 34 -9.03 2.99 16.44
CA PHE A 34 -7.77 3.72 16.34
C PHE A 34 -8.03 5.19 15.99
N ARG A 35 -8.54 5.95 16.98
CA ARG A 35 -9.00 7.33 16.81
C ARG A 35 -7.94 8.31 16.29
N ARG A 36 -6.66 8.05 16.55
CA ARG A 36 -5.52 8.89 16.12
C ARG A 36 -4.83 8.36 14.86
N SER A 37 -5.40 7.34 14.20
CA SER A 37 -4.81 6.77 13.00
C SER A 37 -5.10 7.60 11.76
N VAL A 38 -4.13 7.66 10.87
CA VAL A 38 -4.29 8.25 9.55
C VAL A 38 -4.60 7.14 8.57
N LYS A 39 -5.77 7.22 7.91
CA LYS A 39 -6.12 6.33 6.82
C LYS A 39 -5.32 6.71 5.58
N GLN A 40 -4.72 5.71 4.96
CA GLN A 40 -4.06 5.81 3.66
C GLN A 40 -4.65 4.74 2.73
N ILE A 41 -5.07 5.13 1.53
CA ILE A 41 -5.39 4.15 0.50
C ILE A 41 -4.08 3.53 0.00
N CYS A 42 -4.02 2.21 -0.16
CA CYS A 42 -2.83 1.55 -0.65
C CYS A 42 -2.47 2.07 -2.06
N VAL A 43 -1.38 2.86 -2.14
CA VAL A 43 -0.89 3.48 -3.38
C VAL A 43 -0.64 2.41 -4.46
N VAL A 44 -0.13 1.24 -4.07
CA VAL A 44 0.08 0.09 -4.96
C VAL A 44 -1.21 -0.37 -5.63
N HIS A 45 -2.29 -0.50 -4.85
CA HIS A 45 -3.58 -0.90 -5.40
C HIS A 45 -4.19 0.22 -6.26
N GLN A 46 -3.95 1.48 -5.89
CA GLN A 46 -4.39 2.64 -6.67
C GLN A 46 -3.67 2.72 -8.03
N ILE A 47 -2.36 2.44 -8.08
CA ILE A 47 -1.56 2.33 -9.32
C ILE A 47 -2.05 1.18 -10.19
N ARG A 48 -2.41 0.03 -9.59
CA ARG A 48 -2.85 -1.16 -10.33
C ARG A 48 -4.30 -1.08 -10.81
N ASN A 49 -5.17 -0.30 -10.16
CA ASN A 49 -6.58 -0.25 -10.50
C ASN A 49 -6.85 0.17 -11.97
N PRO A 50 -6.15 1.17 -12.53
CA PRO A 50 -6.21 1.51 -13.96
C PRO A 50 -5.97 0.36 -14.94
N TYR A 51 -5.18 -0.66 -14.57
CA TYR A 51 -4.78 -1.72 -15.49
C TYR A 51 -5.95 -2.57 -16.00
N LYS A 52 -7.11 -2.50 -15.32
CA LYS A 52 -8.37 -3.12 -15.75
C LYS A 52 -8.94 -2.47 -17.02
N TYR A 53 -8.63 -1.20 -17.25
CA TYR A 53 -9.12 -0.41 -18.39
C TYR A 53 -8.06 -0.28 -19.50
N LEU A 54 -6.78 -0.44 -19.16
CA LEU A 54 -5.66 -0.21 -20.07
C LEU A 54 -5.30 -1.46 -20.90
N GLY A 55 -5.06 -1.25 -22.19
CA GLY A 55 -4.43 -2.26 -23.05
C GLY A 55 -3.00 -2.58 -22.61
N TRP A 56 -2.57 -3.84 -22.81
CA TRP A 56 -1.27 -4.34 -22.35
C TRP A 56 -0.08 -3.47 -22.80
N GLN A 57 -0.10 -3.03 -24.06
CA GLN A 57 0.97 -2.24 -24.66
C GLN A 57 1.12 -0.85 -24.01
N GLU A 58 0.03 -0.28 -23.51
CA GLU A 58 -0.01 1.08 -22.96
C GLU A 58 0.25 1.12 -21.45
N ARG A 59 0.19 -0.03 -20.77
CA ARG A 59 0.43 -0.12 -19.32
C ARG A 59 1.78 0.46 -18.92
N LYS A 60 2.84 0.23 -19.71
CA LYS A 60 4.18 0.76 -19.41
C LYS A 60 4.20 2.28 -19.43
N ALA A 61 3.76 2.88 -20.53
CA ALA A 61 3.72 4.33 -20.70
C ALA A 61 2.82 5.01 -19.66
N PHE A 62 1.63 4.44 -19.42
CA PHE A 62 0.70 4.94 -18.40
C PHE A 62 1.31 4.87 -16.98
N SER A 63 2.07 3.81 -16.67
CA SER A 63 2.75 3.67 -15.38
C SER A 63 3.89 4.66 -15.21
N GLU A 64 4.59 5.00 -16.29
CA GLU A 64 5.63 6.02 -16.30
C GLU A 64 5.04 7.40 -15.99
N ASP A 65 3.92 7.76 -16.63
CA ASP A 65 3.25 9.02 -16.33
C ASP A 65 2.68 9.06 -14.89
N MET A 66 2.13 7.94 -14.40
CA MET A 66 1.62 7.84 -13.02
C MET A 66 2.71 8.03 -11.95
N LYS A 67 3.99 7.72 -12.24
CA LYS A 67 5.10 7.93 -11.28
C LYS A 67 5.19 9.37 -10.83
N HIS A 68 4.86 10.32 -11.70
CA HIS A 68 4.91 11.74 -11.36
C HIS A 68 3.93 12.13 -10.26
N ILE A 69 2.83 11.38 -10.08
CA ILE A 69 1.83 11.66 -9.04
C ILE A 69 2.38 11.28 -7.67
N TYR A 70 2.86 10.05 -7.49
CA TYR A 70 3.29 9.57 -6.17
C TYR A 70 4.74 9.91 -5.81
N ASN A 71 5.55 10.37 -6.78
CA ASN A 71 6.87 10.95 -6.52
C ASN A 71 6.85 12.48 -6.37
N ALA A 72 5.69 13.12 -6.53
CA ALA A 72 5.55 14.56 -6.37
C ALA A 72 6.01 15.03 -4.99
N SER A 73 6.62 16.22 -4.91
CA SER A 73 7.16 16.77 -3.65
C SER A 73 6.05 17.12 -2.66
N ASN A 74 4.93 17.66 -3.15
CA ASN A 74 3.78 18.12 -2.36
C ASN A 74 2.45 17.81 -3.08
N ARG A 75 1.33 18.18 -2.46
CA ARG A 75 -0.02 17.90 -2.97
C ARG A 75 -0.33 18.65 -4.25
N GLU A 76 0.15 19.88 -4.37
CA GLU A 76 -0.04 20.75 -5.53
C GLU A 76 0.66 20.17 -6.77
N ALA A 77 1.91 19.72 -6.62
CA ALA A 77 2.66 19.06 -7.68
C ALA A 77 2.00 17.73 -8.08
N ALA A 78 1.47 16.98 -7.11
CA ALA A 78 0.79 15.72 -7.36
C ALA A 78 -0.54 15.93 -8.11
N GLU A 79 -1.29 16.98 -7.77
CA GLU A 79 -2.50 17.39 -8.48
C GLU A 79 -2.19 17.86 -9.90
N ALA A 80 -1.13 18.65 -10.09
CA ALA A 80 -0.66 19.03 -11.42
C ALA A 80 -0.29 17.81 -12.27
N ALA A 81 0.39 16.81 -11.70
CA ALA A 81 0.71 15.56 -12.38
C ALA A 81 -0.56 14.77 -12.74
N LEU A 82 -1.58 14.75 -11.88
CA LEU A 82 -2.88 14.11 -12.16
C LEU A 82 -3.62 14.83 -13.30
N ASN A 83 -3.53 16.16 -13.36
CA ASN A 83 -4.12 16.95 -14.44
C ASN A 83 -3.42 16.66 -15.78
N TYR A 84 -2.08 16.56 -15.78
CA TYR A 84 -1.32 16.14 -16.95
C TYR A 84 -1.70 14.72 -17.41
N LEU A 85 -1.82 13.77 -16.47
CA LEU A 85 -2.26 12.41 -16.77
C LEU A 85 -3.66 12.41 -17.43
N ASN A 86 -4.57 13.26 -16.94
CA ASN A 86 -5.90 13.42 -17.53
C ASN A 86 -5.86 14.02 -18.93
N GLN A 87 -4.99 15.00 -19.20
CA GLN A 87 -4.86 15.57 -20.55
C GLN A 87 -4.37 14.52 -21.55
N LYS A 88 -3.42 13.68 -21.16
CA LYS A 88 -2.82 12.68 -22.05
C LYS A 88 -3.68 11.43 -22.24
N TRP A 89 -4.32 10.96 -21.18
CA TRP A 89 -5.03 9.67 -21.17
C TRP A 89 -6.53 9.77 -20.92
N GLY A 90 -7.07 10.95 -20.59
CA GLY A 90 -8.46 11.12 -20.20
C GLY A 90 -9.45 10.80 -21.31
N ASP A 91 -9.12 11.14 -22.55
CA ASP A 91 -10.01 10.89 -23.70
C ASP A 91 -10.19 9.39 -23.97
N LYS A 92 -9.10 8.62 -23.86
CA LYS A 92 -9.09 7.17 -24.12
C LYS A 92 -9.47 6.35 -22.88
N TYR A 93 -9.06 6.81 -21.69
CA TYR A 93 -9.13 6.09 -20.43
C TYR A 93 -9.80 6.89 -19.31
N GLY A 94 -10.89 7.60 -19.64
CA GLY A 94 -11.63 8.44 -18.70
C GLY A 94 -12.06 7.71 -17.41
N TYR A 95 -12.43 6.43 -17.49
CA TYR A 95 -12.74 5.61 -16.30
C TYR A 95 -11.54 5.39 -15.38
N ALA A 96 -10.35 5.19 -15.94
CA ALA A 96 -9.12 5.04 -15.15
C ALA A 96 -8.84 6.34 -14.37
N ILE A 97 -8.93 7.49 -15.04
CA ILE A 97 -8.72 8.80 -14.41
C ILE A 97 -9.80 9.11 -13.38
N LYS A 98 -11.07 8.83 -13.69
CA LYS A 98 -12.19 9.02 -12.76
C LYS A 98 -12.02 8.20 -11.49
N SER A 99 -11.54 6.96 -11.60
CA SER A 99 -11.25 6.11 -10.43
C SER A 99 -10.17 6.69 -9.53
N TRP A 100 -9.17 7.35 -10.14
CA TRP A 100 -8.09 8.04 -9.43
C TRP A 100 -8.58 9.33 -8.76
N ARG A 101 -9.35 10.16 -9.46
CA ARG A 101 -9.94 11.39 -8.90
C ARG A 101 -10.92 11.11 -7.76
N ALA A 102 -11.72 10.05 -7.85
CA ALA A 102 -12.59 9.64 -6.75
C ALA A 102 -11.81 9.26 -5.49
N SER A 103 -10.63 8.67 -5.66
CA SER A 103 -9.72 8.30 -4.56
C SER A 103 -8.84 9.47 -4.10
N TRP A 104 -8.76 10.55 -4.88
CA TRP A 104 -8.01 11.78 -4.57
C TRP A 104 -8.67 12.62 -3.48
N LEU A 105 -10.01 12.54 -3.37
CA LEU A 105 -10.78 13.22 -2.33
C LEU A 105 -10.52 12.65 -0.93
N GLU A 106 -10.02 11.42 -0.85
CA GLU A 106 -9.52 10.85 0.41
C GLU A 106 -8.08 11.34 0.63
N PRO A 107 -7.69 11.67 1.88
CA PRO A 107 -6.36 12.23 2.14
C PRO A 107 -5.25 11.35 1.55
N GLN A 108 -4.46 11.91 0.63
CA GLN A 108 -3.16 11.34 0.23
C GLN A 108 -2.15 11.58 1.35
N ALA A 109 -2.42 11.01 2.51
CA ALA A 109 -1.63 11.19 3.73
C ALA A 109 -0.15 10.87 3.50
N PHE A 110 0.18 9.95 2.59
CA PHE A 110 1.57 9.65 2.25
C PHE A 110 2.36 10.88 1.77
N LEU A 111 1.73 11.86 1.13
CA LEU A 111 2.38 13.12 0.72
C LEU A 111 2.78 14.00 1.91
N ASP A 112 2.24 13.75 3.10
CA ASP A 112 2.63 14.47 4.32
C ASP A 112 3.90 13.87 4.97
N PHE A 113 4.38 12.73 4.49
CA PHE A 113 5.58 12.06 4.99
C PHE A 113 6.85 12.41 4.20
N PRO A 114 8.04 12.31 4.79
CA PRO A 114 9.32 12.40 4.06
C PRO A 114 9.45 11.33 2.97
N LEU A 115 10.24 11.62 1.93
CA LEU A 115 10.44 10.73 0.77
C LEU A 115 10.90 9.32 1.15
N GLU A 116 11.69 9.19 2.22
CA GLU A 116 12.18 7.92 2.74
C GLU A 116 11.03 7.02 3.20
N ILE A 117 10.02 7.60 3.86
CA ILE A 117 8.82 6.89 4.33
C ILE A 117 7.87 6.64 3.16
N ARG A 118 7.74 7.60 2.23
CA ARG A 118 6.92 7.42 1.02
C ARG A 118 7.36 6.19 0.22
N LYS A 119 8.68 6.02 0.04
CA LYS A 119 9.27 4.83 -0.60
C LYS A 119 8.80 3.54 0.03
N ILE A 120 8.68 3.50 1.36
CA ILE A 120 8.17 2.32 2.08
C ILE A 120 6.67 2.14 1.84
N ILE A 121 5.88 3.21 1.86
CA ILE A 121 4.42 3.18 1.69
C ILE A 121 4.02 2.65 0.30
N TYR A 122 4.69 3.10 -0.76
CA TYR A 122 4.41 2.62 -2.12
C TYR A 122 5.32 1.47 -2.58
N ALA A 123 6.22 0.98 -1.72
CA ALA A 123 6.97 -0.24 -2.02
C ALA A 123 6.01 -1.43 -2.07
N THR A 124 5.90 -2.03 -3.25
CA THR A 124 5.05 -3.19 -3.46
C THR A 124 5.64 -4.46 -2.85
N ASN A 125 6.96 -4.49 -2.65
CA ASN A 125 7.73 -5.67 -2.27
C ASN A 125 7.23 -6.39 -1.02
N VAL A 126 6.83 -5.67 0.03
CA VAL A 126 6.41 -6.30 1.30
C VAL A 126 5.08 -7.04 1.14
N ILE A 127 4.08 -6.38 0.55
CA ILE A 127 2.74 -6.94 0.36
C ILE A 127 2.76 -8.00 -0.74
N GLU A 128 3.48 -7.76 -1.83
CA GLU A 128 3.66 -8.74 -2.91
C GLU A 128 4.38 -9.99 -2.42
N HIS A 129 5.44 -9.85 -1.61
CA HIS A 129 6.15 -10.99 -1.04
C HIS A 129 5.23 -11.87 -0.18
N LEU A 130 4.47 -11.26 0.74
CA LEU A 130 3.54 -11.99 1.61
C LEU A 130 2.42 -12.66 0.81
N SER A 131 1.82 -11.92 -0.14
CA SER A 131 0.76 -12.47 -1.00
C SER A 131 1.28 -13.58 -1.92
N GLY A 132 2.50 -13.45 -2.44
CA GLY A 132 3.17 -14.44 -3.26
C GLY A 132 3.45 -15.72 -2.48
N LYS A 133 3.99 -15.61 -1.26
CA LYS A 133 4.19 -16.76 -0.36
C LYS A 133 2.87 -17.44 -0.03
N THR A 134 1.83 -16.67 0.32
CA THR A 134 0.50 -17.21 0.58
C THR A 134 -0.03 -17.98 -0.64
N ARG A 135 0.06 -17.40 -1.84
CA ARG A 135 -0.38 -18.05 -3.09
C ARG A 135 0.41 -19.31 -3.39
N THR A 136 1.72 -19.34 -3.16
CA THR A 136 2.54 -20.54 -3.34
C THR A 136 2.09 -21.68 -2.42
N TYR A 137 1.79 -21.36 -1.16
CA TYR A 137 1.34 -22.34 -0.17
C TYR A 137 -0.10 -22.85 -0.41
N THR A 138 -0.94 -22.04 -1.05
CA THR A 138 -2.33 -22.40 -1.38
C THR A 138 -2.50 -22.93 -2.80
N ARG A 139 -1.52 -22.76 -3.71
CA ARG A 139 -1.62 -23.14 -5.13
C ARG A 139 -2.06 -24.59 -5.35
N ASN A 140 -1.60 -25.51 -4.51
CA ASN A 140 -1.91 -26.93 -4.63
C ASN A 140 -3.13 -27.37 -3.79
N LYS A 141 -3.79 -26.43 -3.10
CA LYS A 141 -4.96 -26.66 -2.26
C LYS A 141 -6.20 -26.12 -2.98
N MET A 142 -6.78 -26.91 -3.89
CA MET A 142 -7.95 -26.49 -4.67
C MET A 142 -9.21 -26.30 -3.80
N THR A 143 -9.36 -27.08 -2.74
CA THR A 143 -10.43 -26.93 -1.76
C THR A 143 -9.87 -27.09 -0.34
N CYS A 144 -10.45 -26.37 0.61
CA CYS A 144 -10.19 -26.57 2.04
C CYS A 144 -11.48 -27.11 2.68
N PRO A 145 -11.42 -28.21 3.45
CA PRO A 145 -12.61 -28.87 3.98
C PRO A 145 -13.32 -28.05 5.07
N THR A 146 -12.60 -27.17 5.76
CA THR A 146 -13.13 -26.32 6.84
C THR A 146 -12.50 -24.92 6.82
N CYS A 147 -13.16 -23.95 7.45
CA CYS A 147 -12.58 -22.62 7.68
C CYS A 147 -11.26 -22.69 8.46
N ASP A 148 -11.16 -23.59 9.45
CA ASP A 148 -9.93 -23.80 10.22
C ASP A 148 -8.77 -24.29 9.35
N ALA A 149 -9.04 -25.13 8.36
CA ALA A 149 -8.02 -25.60 7.43
C ALA A 149 -7.46 -24.43 6.58
N VAL A 150 -8.32 -23.47 6.21
CA VAL A 150 -7.90 -22.23 5.54
C VAL A 150 -7.03 -21.39 6.48
N LEU A 151 -7.50 -21.12 7.70
CA LEU A 151 -6.78 -20.32 8.69
C LEU A 151 -5.40 -20.90 9.00
N LYS A 152 -5.31 -22.21 9.26
CA LYS A 152 -4.04 -22.92 9.50
C LYS A 152 -3.10 -22.82 8.30
N SER A 153 -3.64 -22.93 7.08
CA SER A 153 -2.84 -22.82 5.85
C SER A 153 -2.23 -21.43 5.67
N VAL A 154 -3.02 -20.38 5.91
CA VAL A 154 -2.56 -18.98 5.84
C VAL A 154 -1.56 -18.70 6.97
N PHE A 155 -1.85 -19.14 8.20
CA PHE A 155 -0.95 -18.99 9.34
C PHE A 155 0.42 -19.61 9.09
N LEU A 156 0.48 -20.84 8.57
CA LEU A 156 1.75 -21.49 8.25
C LEU A 156 2.51 -20.77 7.13
N ALA A 157 1.82 -20.23 6.13
CA ALA A 157 2.45 -19.45 5.07
C ALA A 157 3.06 -18.14 5.59
N ILE A 158 2.34 -17.44 6.48
CA ILE A 158 2.85 -16.23 7.15
C ILE A 158 4.06 -16.59 8.02
N ARG A 159 3.95 -17.62 8.85
CA ARG A 159 5.03 -18.05 9.76
C ARG A 159 6.32 -18.38 9.00
N GLU A 160 6.19 -19.06 7.85
CA GLU A 160 7.35 -19.35 7.01
C GLU A 160 7.90 -18.08 6.34
N ALA A 161 7.04 -17.20 5.84
CA ALA A 161 7.47 -15.92 5.26
C ALA A 161 8.24 -15.06 6.27
N THR A 162 7.91 -15.15 7.57
CA THR A 162 8.56 -14.39 8.65
C THR A 162 9.84 -15.02 9.19
N LYS A 163 10.06 -16.34 9.03
CA LYS A 163 11.23 -17.05 9.58
C LYS A 163 12.59 -16.52 9.11
N ASN A 164 12.64 -16.00 7.88
CA ASN A 164 13.87 -15.44 7.30
C ASN A 164 14.01 -13.92 7.52
N GLY A 165 13.15 -13.32 8.34
CA GLY A 165 13.07 -11.88 8.56
C GLY A 165 12.51 -11.10 7.36
N PRO A 166 12.14 -9.82 7.54
CA PRO A 166 11.80 -8.96 6.41
C PRO A 166 13.06 -8.73 5.58
N TYR A 167 13.11 -9.32 4.38
CA TYR A 167 14.04 -9.01 3.28
C TYR A 167 15.52 -8.71 3.66
N ARG A 168 16.42 -9.70 3.49
CA ARG A 168 17.84 -9.43 3.23
C ARG A 168 17.98 -8.99 1.77
N SER A 169 18.17 -7.69 1.51
CA SER A 169 18.60 -7.22 0.19
C SER A 169 20.05 -7.66 -0.07
N GLU A 170 20.39 -8.11 -1.28
CA GLU A 170 21.78 -8.33 -1.72
C GLU A 170 22.64 -7.05 -1.68
N THR A 171 22.05 -5.88 -1.43
CA THR A 171 22.72 -4.57 -1.35
C THR A 171 22.90 -4.02 0.07
N GLY A 172 22.79 -4.84 1.12
CA GLY A 172 23.21 -4.46 2.48
C GLY A 172 22.39 -3.36 3.19
N ALA A 173 21.32 -2.84 2.60
CA ALA A 173 20.45 -1.86 3.24
C ALA A 173 19.43 -2.58 4.15
N LYS A 174 19.72 -2.64 5.46
CA LYS A 174 18.76 -3.08 6.48
C LYS A 174 17.66 -2.02 6.63
N SER A 175 16.55 -2.17 5.92
CA SER A 175 15.29 -1.53 6.33
C SER A 175 14.51 -2.55 7.17
N SER A 176 14.70 -2.51 8.49
CA SER A 176 13.89 -3.26 9.44
C SER A 176 12.48 -2.68 9.45
N ILE A 177 11.62 -3.18 8.56
CA ILE A 177 10.18 -2.95 8.63
C ILE A 177 9.62 -3.95 9.64
N ASN A 178 9.48 -3.53 10.89
CA ASN A 178 8.75 -4.29 11.90
C ASN A 178 7.26 -4.27 11.52
N LEU A 179 6.77 -5.36 10.91
CA LEU A 179 5.35 -5.62 10.78
C LEU A 179 4.84 -6.08 12.16
N GLN A 180 4.46 -5.13 13.01
CA GLN A 180 3.74 -5.47 14.23
C GLN A 180 2.26 -5.66 13.88
N LEU A 181 1.87 -6.92 13.67
CA LEU A 181 0.47 -7.32 13.69
C LEU A 181 -0.05 -7.02 15.10
N CYS A 182 -0.83 -5.95 15.25
CA CYS A 182 -1.67 -5.77 16.44
C CYS A 182 -2.75 -6.85 16.41
N LEU A 183 -2.43 -8.03 16.97
CA LEU A 183 -3.46 -8.93 17.44
C LEU A 183 -4.04 -8.31 18.71
N PRO A 184 -5.38 -8.23 18.85
CA PRO A 184 -5.96 -7.80 20.11
C PRO A 184 -5.48 -8.75 21.20
N HIS A 185 -4.85 -8.19 22.23
CA HIS A 185 -4.64 -8.90 23.48
C HIS A 185 -6.02 -9.09 24.11
N GLU A 186 -6.39 -10.33 24.41
CA GLU A 186 -7.40 -10.64 25.43
C GLU A 186 -6.91 -10.21 26.81
#